data_AF-A0AAN6YXV4-F1
#
_entry.id   AF-A0AAN6YXV4-F1
#
_cell.length_a   1.000
_cell.length_b   1.000
_cell.length_c   1.000
_cell.angle_alpha   90.00
_cell.angle_beta   90.00
_cell.angle_gamma   90.00
#
_symmetry.space_group_name_H-M   'P 1'
#
loop_
_entity.id
_entity.type
_entity.pdbx_description
1 polymer ?
#
loop_
_entity_poly.entity_id
_entity_poly.type
_entity_poly.pdbx_seq_one_letter_code
_entity_poly.pdbx_strand_id
1 'polypeptide(L)'
;MASPPPRRRFTFQGTQRQYVEYLEKELRSWRSRARSAEKQLAVLRSQAATQHSIPDGILDLSFKVETPETFNYDNSTPIEGPKWEAATSDFLARVPTTKAQWLQRRMEVQLSTPEQIINAFHLLTFRRHQTRSSYPSVELAASPLEAVGAYRDLLSFLQRASRSSTQLYNYSQLLFFCVCCVARGNGLTVEEVDAIVKKQLPEREASSKYMSRLRRAAQWTAQLIDELEDILGHLAPSLFLLLGGPAMKTYREYTTWAETAEYLAREIKAKTKPLLLKPPDEARVSFSPAFLIAYVGPWT
;
A
#
# COMPACT_ATOMS: atom_id res chain seq x y z
N MET A 1 15.93 15.78 25.24
CA MET A 1 15.00 14.94 24.45
C MET A 1 13.75 14.73 25.28
N ALA A 2 12.60 15.21 24.83
CA ALA A 2 11.35 15.12 25.59
C ALA A 2 10.69 13.75 25.36
N SER A 3 10.36 13.04 26.42
CA SER A 3 9.64 11.76 26.37
C SER A 3 8.24 11.95 25.75
N PRO A 4 7.74 10.99 24.96
CA PRO A 4 6.39 11.06 24.43
C PRO A 4 5.36 11.06 25.57
N PRO A 5 4.28 11.85 25.47
CA PRO A 5 3.28 11.92 26.53
C PRO A 5 2.61 10.54 26.70
N PRO A 6 2.44 10.07 27.95
CA PRO A 6 1.83 8.78 28.22
C PRO A 6 0.39 8.76 27.68
N ARG A 7 0.04 7.68 26.98
CA ARG A 7 -1.34 7.41 26.55
C ARG A 7 -2.21 7.37 27.80
N ARG A 8 -3.06 8.40 27.98
CA ARG A 8 -4.03 8.47 29.07
C ARG A 8 -4.98 7.26 28.98
N ARG A 9 -4.71 6.21 29.76
CA ARG A 9 -5.70 5.17 30.03
C ARG A 9 -6.82 5.83 30.82
N PHE A 10 -8.01 5.89 30.23
CA PHE A 10 -9.19 6.39 30.91
C PHE A 10 -9.58 5.39 32.01
N THR A 11 -9.13 5.64 33.23
CA THR A 11 -9.54 4.89 34.42
C THR A 11 -10.69 5.65 35.08
N PHE A 12 -11.93 5.22 34.81
CA PHE A 12 -13.08 5.72 35.54
C PHE A 12 -13.02 5.21 36.98
N GLN A 13 -12.89 6.11 37.96
CA GLN A 13 -12.98 5.77 39.37
C GLN A 13 -14.39 6.08 39.87
N GLY A 14 -15.21 5.04 40.01
CA GLY A 14 -16.58 5.16 40.48
C GLY A 14 -17.30 3.82 40.51
N THR A 15 -18.50 3.80 41.08
CA THR A 15 -19.37 2.62 41.07
C THR A 15 -19.88 2.35 39.65
N GLN A 16 -20.32 1.11 39.39
CA GLN A 16 -20.91 0.73 38.10
C GLN A 16 -22.08 1.65 37.71
N ARG A 17 -22.89 2.09 38.69
CA ARG A 17 -24.00 3.02 38.47
C ARG A 17 -23.51 4.39 37.98
N GLN A 18 -22.48 4.94 38.62
CA GLN A 18 -21.87 6.21 38.20
C GLN A 18 -21.23 6.11 36.81
N TYR A 19 -20.71 4.94 36.45
CA TYR A 19 -20.16 4.71 35.12
C TYR A 19 -21.26 4.71 34.04
N VAL A 20 -22.40 4.08 34.32
CA VAL A 20 -23.57 4.12 33.42
C VAL A 20 -24.08 5.56 33.26
N GLU A 21 -24.24 6.30 34.35
CA GLU A 21 -24.66 7.71 34.31
C GLU A 21 -23.66 8.59 33.52
N TYR A 22 -22.36 8.34 33.66
CA TYR A 22 -21.31 8.98 32.89
C TYR A 22 -21.45 8.70 31.39
N LEU A 23 -21.60 7.42 31.01
CA LEU A 23 -21.76 7.02 29.61
C LEU A 23 -23.03 7.61 28.99
N GLU A 24 -24.15 7.66 29.72
CA GLU A 24 -25.38 8.29 29.23
C GLU A 24 -25.24 9.80 29.03
N LYS A 25 -24.45 10.48 29.87
CA LYS A 25 -24.14 11.90 29.72
C LYS A 25 -23.24 12.15 28.51
N GLU A 26 -22.21 11.33 28.34
CA GLU A 26 -21.34 11.33 27.15
C GLU A 26 -22.17 11.11 25.87
N LEU A 27 -23.03 10.10 25.87
CA LEU A 27 -23.86 9.74 24.71
C LEU A 27 -24.86 10.86 24.35
N ARG A 28 -25.44 11.53 25.34
CA ARG A 28 -26.26 12.74 25.12
C ARG A 28 -25.45 13.90 24.53
N SER A 29 -24.22 14.12 25.02
CA SER A 29 -23.31 15.13 24.47
C SER A 29 -22.95 14.84 23.01
N TRP A 30 -22.62 13.59 22.67
CA TRP A 30 -22.34 13.17 21.29
C TRP A 30 -23.56 13.35 20.37
N ARG A 31 -24.76 12.95 20.81
CA ARG A 31 -26.01 13.17 20.04
C ARG A 31 -26.34 14.65 19.83
N SER A 32 -25.99 15.53 20.76
CA SER A 32 -26.14 16.97 20.60
C SER A 32 -25.18 17.52 19.54
N ARG A 33 -23.89 17.12 19.60
CA ARG A 33 -22.87 17.51 18.62
C ARG A 33 -23.19 17.01 17.21
N ALA A 34 -23.66 15.77 17.06
CA ALA A 34 -24.08 15.23 15.76
C ALA A 34 -25.19 16.07 15.12
N ARG A 35 -26.24 16.41 15.89
CA ARG A 35 -27.34 17.27 15.41
C ARG A 35 -26.88 18.68 15.05
N SER A 36 -25.92 19.24 15.79
CA SER A 36 -25.34 20.54 15.45
C SER A 36 -24.56 20.49 14.13
N ALA A 37 -23.78 19.43 13.90
CA ALA A 37 -23.04 19.23 12.66
C ALA A 37 -23.98 19.02 11.46
N GLU A 38 -25.07 18.27 11.63
CA GLU A 38 -26.12 18.11 10.61
C GLU A 38 -26.76 19.45 10.22
N LYS A 39 -27.06 20.30 11.21
CA LYS A 39 -27.57 21.66 10.95
C LYS A 39 -26.57 22.51 10.17
N GLN A 40 -25.29 22.45 10.52
CA GLN A 40 -24.24 23.16 9.79
C GLN A 40 -24.11 22.65 8.34
N LEU A 41 -24.21 21.33 8.11
CA LEU A 41 -24.22 20.75 6.77
C LEU A 41 -25.46 21.18 5.97
N ALA A 42 -26.63 21.28 6.60
CA ALA A 42 -27.83 21.76 5.93
C ALA A 42 -27.70 23.23 5.49
N VAL A 43 -27.09 24.08 6.32
CA VAL A 43 -26.80 25.49 5.98
C VAL A 43 -25.79 25.59 4.85
N LEU A 44 -24.71 24.80 4.88
CA LEU A 44 -23.72 24.80 3.80
C LEU A 44 -24.32 24.29 2.48
N ARG A 45 -25.23 23.31 2.54
CA ARG A 45 -25.94 22.82 1.35
C ARG A 45 -26.89 23.87 0.76
N SER A 46 -27.62 24.62 1.60
CA SER A 46 -28.49 25.69 1.10
C SER A 46 -27.71 26.89 0.55
N GLN A 47 -26.55 27.19 1.12
CA GLN A 47 -25.61 28.19 0.59
C GLN A 47 -25.01 27.76 -0.75
N ALA A 48 -24.63 26.49 -0.90
CA ALA A 48 -24.15 25.94 -2.17
C ALA A 48 -25.26 25.94 -3.25
N ALA A 49 -26.51 25.65 -2.87
CA ALA A 49 -27.64 25.69 -3.79
C ALA A 49 -28.00 27.11 -4.25
N THR A 50 -27.67 28.14 -3.47
CA THR A 50 -27.93 29.56 -3.83
C THR A 50 -26.77 30.22 -4.59
N GLN A 51 -25.56 29.64 -4.58
CA GLN A 51 -24.39 30.19 -5.28
C GLN A 51 -24.11 29.56 -6.65
N HIS A 52 -24.83 28.51 -7.06
CA HIS A 52 -24.59 27.82 -8.33
C HIS A 52 -25.87 27.65 -9.16
N SER A 53 -26.38 28.76 -9.72
CA SER A 53 -27.02 28.70 -11.05
C SER A 53 -25.90 28.62 -12.10
N ILE A 54 -25.34 27.44 -12.28
CA ILE A 54 -24.42 27.19 -13.40
C ILE A 54 -25.30 27.08 -14.66
N PRO A 55 -25.00 27.83 -15.74
CA PRO A 55 -25.70 27.66 -17.01
C PRO A 55 -25.57 26.22 -17.48
N ASP A 56 -26.69 25.60 -17.85
CA ASP A 56 -26.73 24.29 -18.52
C ASP A 56 -25.81 24.32 -19.74
N GLY A 57 -24.63 23.72 -19.64
CA GLY A 57 -23.70 23.66 -20.78
C GLY A 57 -22.20 23.51 -20.51
N ILE A 58 -21.73 23.27 -19.27
CA ILE A 58 -20.29 23.11 -19.03
C ILE A 58 -19.95 21.72 -18.48
N LEU A 59 -19.53 20.87 -19.43
CA LEU A 59 -18.55 19.80 -19.35
C LEU A 59 -18.83 18.65 -18.37
N ASP A 60 -19.34 17.56 -18.94
CA ASP A 60 -19.19 16.20 -18.42
C ASP A 60 -17.69 15.86 -18.32
N LEU A 61 -17.09 16.20 -17.17
CA LEU A 61 -15.74 15.80 -16.79
C LEU A 61 -15.75 14.30 -16.49
N SER A 62 -15.66 13.49 -17.54
CA SER A 62 -15.44 12.06 -17.40
C SER A 62 -14.01 11.82 -16.90
N PHE A 63 -13.88 11.54 -15.61
CA PHE A 63 -12.63 11.08 -15.02
C PHE A 63 -12.36 9.65 -15.50
N LYS A 64 -11.47 9.49 -16.47
CA LYS A 64 -10.91 8.17 -16.76
C LYS A 64 -10.00 7.79 -15.60
N VAL A 65 -10.38 6.73 -14.88
CA VAL A 65 -9.51 6.11 -13.87
C VAL A 65 -8.40 5.40 -14.63
N GLU A 66 -7.24 6.03 -14.72
CA GLU A 66 -6.02 5.39 -15.23
C GLU A 66 -5.56 4.35 -14.19
N THR A 67 -5.68 3.07 -14.54
CA THR A 67 -5.04 2.00 -13.77
C THR A 67 -3.54 2.02 -14.06
N PRO A 68 -2.65 1.58 -13.16
CA PRO A 68 -1.20 1.53 -13.41
C PRO A 68 -0.78 0.77 -14.69
N GLU A 69 -1.71 0.03 -15.29
CA GLU A 69 -1.57 -0.68 -16.56
C GLU A 69 -1.61 0.25 -17.79
N THR A 70 -2.12 1.49 -17.69
CA THR A 70 -2.06 2.48 -18.78
C THR A 70 -0.72 3.19 -18.89
N PHE A 71 0.16 3.05 -17.90
CA PHE A 71 1.56 3.41 -18.04
C PHE A 71 2.26 2.34 -18.88
N ASN A 72 2.21 2.58 -20.19
CA ASN A 72 2.99 1.85 -21.18
C ASN A 72 4.47 2.04 -20.82
N TYR A 73 5.07 1.05 -20.15
CA TYR A 73 6.51 1.02 -19.97
C TYR A 73 7.11 0.99 -21.37
N ASP A 74 7.88 2.03 -21.67
CA ASP A 74 8.48 2.27 -22.96
C ASP A 74 9.22 1.00 -23.41
N ASN A 75 8.72 0.36 -24.48
CA ASN A 75 9.28 -0.84 -25.07
C ASN A 75 10.61 -0.48 -25.75
N SER A 76 11.63 -0.22 -24.95
CA SER A 76 12.97 0.08 -25.43
C SER A 76 13.64 -1.23 -25.86
N THR A 77 13.87 -1.33 -27.18
CA THR A 77 14.83 -2.16 -27.93
C THR A 77 14.94 -3.66 -27.60
N PRO A 78 15.00 -4.55 -28.62
CA PRO A 78 15.19 -5.98 -28.36
C PRO A 78 16.60 -6.21 -27.83
N ILE A 79 16.72 -6.42 -26.53
CA ILE A 79 17.93 -6.96 -25.91
C ILE A 79 17.98 -8.44 -26.30
N GLU A 80 19.00 -8.84 -27.06
CA GLU A 80 19.29 -10.24 -27.36
C GLU A 80 19.70 -10.96 -26.06
N GLY A 81 18.72 -11.60 -25.42
CA GLY A 81 18.88 -12.39 -24.21
C GLY A 81 17.53 -12.96 -23.74
N PRO A 82 17.52 -13.98 -22.87
CA PRO A 82 16.30 -14.43 -22.23
C PRO A 82 15.60 -13.25 -21.54
N LYS A 83 14.31 -13.02 -21.84
CA LYS A 83 13.54 -11.86 -21.31
C LYS A 83 13.61 -11.70 -19.79
N TRP A 84 13.80 -12.81 -19.06
CA TRP A 84 13.93 -12.81 -17.61
C TRP A 84 15.24 -12.19 -17.12
N GLU A 85 16.35 -12.27 -17.87
CA GLU A 85 17.65 -11.72 -17.45
C GLU A 85 17.61 -10.20 -17.38
N ALA A 86 17.05 -9.54 -18.39
CA ALA A 86 16.89 -8.09 -18.42
C ALA A 86 16.01 -7.60 -17.25
N ALA A 87 14.87 -8.26 -17.03
CA ALA A 87 13.95 -7.91 -15.95
C ALA A 87 14.57 -8.18 -14.56
N THR A 88 15.33 -9.28 -14.42
CA THR A 88 16.06 -9.62 -13.20
C THR A 88 17.19 -8.63 -12.92
N SER A 89 17.95 -8.25 -13.96
CA SER A 89 19.01 -7.24 -13.88
C SER A 89 18.45 -5.88 -13.47
N ASP A 90 17.34 -5.44 -14.07
CA ASP A 90 16.65 -4.20 -13.69
C ASP A 90 16.17 -4.24 -12.22
N PHE A 91 15.58 -5.37 -11.79
CA PHE A 91 15.19 -5.53 -10.39
C PHE A 91 16.40 -5.43 -9.45
N LEU A 92 17.49 -6.16 -9.74
CA LEU A 92 18.73 -6.17 -8.96
C LEU A 92 19.47 -4.82 -8.97
N ALA A 93 19.32 -4.02 -10.02
CA ALA A 93 19.84 -2.66 -10.11
C ALA A 93 19.10 -1.70 -9.16
N ARG A 94 17.82 -1.96 -8.90
CA ARG A 94 16.99 -1.14 -8.00
C ARG A 94 17.15 -1.49 -6.52
N VAL A 95 17.68 -2.67 -6.20
CA VAL A 95 17.90 -3.14 -4.82
C VAL A 95 18.80 -2.17 -4.04
N PRO A 96 18.33 -1.59 -2.93
CA PRO A 96 19.15 -0.67 -2.14
C PRO A 96 20.28 -1.41 -1.43
N THR A 97 21.51 -0.93 -1.60
CA THR A 97 22.74 -1.54 -1.06
C THR A 97 23.26 -0.84 0.19
N THR A 98 22.81 0.39 0.45
CA THR A 98 23.25 1.20 1.60
C THR A 98 22.06 1.68 2.44
N LYS A 99 22.30 1.97 3.73
CA LYS A 99 21.25 2.48 4.64
C LYS A 99 20.65 3.79 4.13
N ALA A 100 21.45 4.65 3.51
CA ALA A 100 21.00 5.89 2.91
C ALA A 100 20.05 5.64 1.73
N GLN A 101 20.37 4.69 0.85
CA GLN A 101 19.48 4.30 -0.25
C GLN A 101 18.17 3.70 0.27
N TRP A 102 18.21 2.86 1.30
CA TRP A 102 17.01 2.32 1.96
C TRP A 102 16.11 3.43 2.52
N LEU A 103 16.71 4.39 3.24
CA LEU A 103 15.98 5.53 3.80
C LEU A 103 15.38 6.40 2.69
N GLN A 104 16.16 6.69 1.64
CA GLN A 104 15.70 7.45 0.49
C GLN A 104 14.50 6.76 -0.18
N ARG A 105 14.58 5.45 -0.44
CA ARG A 105 13.45 4.67 -0.99
C ARG A 105 12.23 4.75 -0.07
N ARG A 106 12.39 4.58 1.25
CA ARG A 106 11.29 4.77 2.21
C ARG A 106 10.65 6.16 2.11
N MET A 107 11.43 7.22 1.93
CA MET A 107 10.90 8.57 1.75
C MET A 107 10.14 8.73 0.43
N GLU A 108 10.67 8.19 -0.66
CA GLU A 108 10.06 8.25 -2.01
C GLU A 108 8.64 7.64 -2.02
N VAL A 109 8.42 6.62 -1.19
CA VAL A 109 7.21 5.79 -1.20
C VAL A 109 6.32 6.04 0.01
N GLN A 110 6.65 7.08 0.79
CA GLN A 110 5.93 7.46 2.01
C GLN A 110 5.84 6.33 3.03
N LEU A 111 6.98 5.71 3.36
CA LEU A 111 7.17 4.70 4.42
C LEU A 111 8.34 5.07 5.36
N SER A 112 8.61 6.37 5.48
CA SER A 112 9.71 6.91 6.29
C SER A 112 9.34 7.19 7.75
N THR A 113 8.05 7.34 8.05
CA THR A 113 7.55 7.65 9.40
C THR A 113 6.67 6.51 9.93
N PRO A 114 6.55 6.32 11.25
CA PRO A 114 5.67 5.32 11.84
C PRO A 114 4.21 5.45 11.38
N GLU A 115 3.69 6.67 11.26
CA GLU A 115 2.31 6.94 10.83
C GLU A 115 2.06 6.45 9.40
N GLN A 116 3.03 6.72 8.51
CA GLN A 116 3.05 6.25 7.13
C GLN A 116 3.06 4.73 7.04
N ILE A 117 3.93 4.08 7.82
CA ILE A 117 4.04 2.61 7.89
C ILE A 117 2.72 1.99 8.40
N ILE A 118 2.14 2.56 9.46
CA ILE A 118 0.85 2.12 10.01
C ILE A 118 -0.28 2.30 8.97
N ASN A 119 -0.30 3.43 8.25
CA ASN A 119 -1.29 3.66 7.21
C ASN A 119 -1.19 2.64 6.08
N ALA A 120 0.02 2.36 5.59
CA ALA A 120 0.27 1.32 4.60
C ALA A 120 -0.15 -0.07 5.09
N PHE A 121 0.19 -0.42 6.33
CA PHE A 121 -0.24 -1.67 6.96
C PHE A 121 -1.77 -1.82 7.00
N HIS A 122 -2.50 -0.77 7.37
CA HIS A 122 -3.95 -0.81 7.39
C HIS A 122 -4.57 -0.92 5.99
N LEU A 123 -4.00 -0.23 5.00
CA LEU A 123 -4.42 -0.37 3.59
C LEU A 123 -4.25 -1.80 3.10
N LEU A 124 -3.13 -2.45 3.45
CA LEU A 124 -2.84 -3.83 3.05
C LEU A 124 -3.65 -4.89 3.82
N THR A 125 -4.18 -4.56 5.00
CA THR A 125 -4.93 -5.50 5.86
C THR A 125 -6.43 -5.28 5.87
N PHE A 126 -6.97 -4.47 4.94
CA PHE A 126 -8.41 -4.16 4.82
C PHE A 126 -9.07 -3.63 6.11
N ARG A 127 -8.28 -3.12 7.06
CA ARG A 127 -8.82 -2.53 8.29
C ARG A 127 -9.41 -1.17 7.94
N ARG A 128 -10.70 -0.95 8.25
CA ARG A 128 -11.39 0.34 8.05
C ARG A 128 -10.55 1.46 8.67
N HIS A 129 -10.05 2.34 7.82
CA HIS A 129 -9.30 3.49 8.26
C HIS A 129 -10.19 4.74 8.28
N GLN A 130 -10.19 5.45 9.41
CA GLN A 130 -10.65 6.84 9.53
C GLN A 130 -9.47 7.81 9.37
N THR A 131 -8.54 7.53 8.45
CA THR A 131 -7.42 8.43 8.23
C THR A 131 -7.92 9.70 7.54
N ARG A 132 -7.90 10.81 8.28
CA ARG A 132 -7.88 12.14 7.67
C ARG A 132 -6.66 12.19 6.76
N SER A 133 -6.89 12.25 5.45
CA SER A 133 -5.83 12.56 4.50
C SER A 133 -5.27 13.93 4.89
N SER A 134 -4.03 13.96 5.37
CA SER A 134 -3.30 15.20 5.61
C SER A 134 -2.78 15.69 4.26
N TYR A 135 -3.68 16.19 3.42
CA TYR A 135 -3.25 16.98 2.28
C TYR A 135 -2.43 18.16 2.81
N PRO A 136 -1.38 18.59 2.10
CA PRO A 136 -0.71 19.84 2.44
C PRO A 136 -1.77 20.94 2.46
N SER A 137 -1.93 21.58 3.62
CA SER A 137 -2.82 22.73 3.75
C SER A 137 -2.25 23.82 2.87
N VAL A 138 -2.91 24.13 1.77
CA VAL A 138 -2.57 25.28 0.95
C VAL A 138 -3.08 26.50 1.72
N GLU A 139 -2.22 27.07 2.55
CA GLU A 139 -2.46 28.41 3.09
C GLU A 139 -2.55 29.39 1.91
N LEU A 140 -3.42 30.40 2.00
CA LEU A 140 -3.54 31.40 0.93
C LEU A 140 -2.17 32.07 0.72
N ALA A 141 -1.57 31.85 -0.44
CA ALA A 141 -0.30 32.47 -0.81
C ALA A 141 -0.45 34.00 -0.84
N ALA A 142 0.44 34.72 -0.14
CA ALA A 142 0.41 36.17 -0.05
C ALA A 142 1.08 36.84 -1.28
N SER A 143 1.81 36.08 -2.09
CA SER A 143 2.42 36.55 -3.33
C SER A 143 2.38 35.52 -4.48
N PRO A 144 2.48 35.95 -5.76
CA PRO A 144 2.58 35.03 -6.90
C PRO A 144 3.76 34.05 -6.79
N LEU A 145 4.90 34.49 -6.24
CA LEU A 145 6.07 33.63 -6.06
C LEU A 145 5.82 32.53 -5.00
N GLU A 146 5.13 32.88 -3.91
CA GLU A 146 4.68 31.90 -2.92
C GLU A 146 3.68 30.90 -3.51
N ALA A 147 2.78 31.36 -4.38
CA ALA A 147 1.84 30.47 -5.06
C ALA A 147 2.57 29.46 -5.96
N VAL A 148 3.58 29.89 -6.72
CA VAL A 148 4.43 28.97 -7.51
C VAL A 148 5.15 27.96 -6.62
N GLY A 149 5.70 28.40 -5.47
CA GLY A 149 6.30 27.53 -4.47
C GLY A 149 5.33 26.48 -3.94
N ALA A 150 4.12 26.91 -3.55
CA ALA A 150 3.07 26.02 -3.05
C ALA A 150 2.63 24.99 -4.11
N TYR A 151 2.49 25.40 -5.38
CA TYR A 151 2.18 24.47 -6.48
C TYR A 151 3.30 23.46 -6.73
N ARG A 152 4.57 23.87 -6.71
CA ARG A 152 5.71 22.94 -6.81
C ARG A 152 5.67 21.90 -5.69
N ASP A 153 5.37 22.33 -4.47
CA ASP A 153 5.33 21.44 -3.31
C ASP A 153 4.12 20.48 -3.39
N LEU A 154 2.97 20.97 -3.85
CA LEU A 154 1.80 20.15 -4.16
C LEU A 154 2.11 19.11 -5.24
N LEU A 155 2.74 19.50 -6.35
CA LEU A 155 3.14 18.57 -7.41
C LEU A 155 4.09 17.49 -6.87
N SER A 156 5.08 17.88 -6.07
CA SER A 156 6.02 16.96 -5.43
C SER A 156 5.33 16.00 -4.45
N PHE A 157 4.30 16.47 -3.74
CA PHE A 157 3.46 15.63 -2.90
C PHE A 157 2.65 14.63 -3.73
N LEU A 158 1.95 15.10 -4.77
CA LEU A 158 1.12 14.26 -5.64
C LEU A 158 1.95 13.20 -6.37
N GLN A 159 3.14 13.54 -6.84
CA GLN A 159 4.07 12.57 -7.45
C GLN A 159 4.47 11.47 -6.47
N ARG A 160 4.80 11.81 -5.22
CA ARG A 160 5.11 10.81 -4.17
C ARG A 160 3.89 9.97 -3.81
N ALA A 161 2.71 10.58 -3.72
CA ALA A 161 1.46 9.91 -3.37
C ALA A 161 1.05 8.91 -4.47
N SER A 162 1.22 9.30 -5.74
CA SER A 162 1.02 8.43 -6.90
C SER A 162 1.96 7.22 -6.84
N ARG A 163 3.28 7.44 -6.68
CA ARG A 163 4.25 6.34 -6.54
C ARG A 163 3.88 5.42 -5.39
N SER A 164 3.66 5.95 -4.19
CA SER A 164 3.28 5.17 -3.01
C SER A 164 2.04 4.30 -3.27
N SER A 165 1.01 4.89 -3.89
CA SER A 165 -0.24 4.19 -4.23
C SER A 165 0.00 3.08 -5.24
N THR A 166 0.81 3.31 -6.29
CA THR A 166 1.18 2.28 -7.26
C THR A 166 1.92 1.12 -6.59
N GLN A 167 2.84 1.39 -5.66
CA GLN A 167 3.58 0.33 -4.97
C GLN A 167 2.69 -0.48 -4.04
N LEU A 168 1.82 0.18 -3.27
CA LEU A 168 0.84 -0.48 -2.42
C LEU A 168 -0.16 -1.28 -3.25
N TYR A 169 -0.55 -0.78 -4.43
CA TYR A 169 -1.38 -1.52 -5.37
C TYR A 169 -0.68 -2.78 -5.87
N ASN A 170 0.56 -2.69 -6.37
CA ASN A 170 1.33 -3.84 -6.85
C ASN A 170 1.54 -4.87 -5.73
N TYR A 171 1.87 -4.42 -4.53
CA TYR A 171 2.06 -5.31 -3.38
C TYR A 171 0.73 -5.95 -2.93
N SER A 172 -0.38 -5.21 -2.95
CA SER A 172 -1.69 -5.77 -2.61
C SER A 172 -2.18 -6.80 -3.63
N GLN A 173 -1.83 -6.67 -4.92
CA GLN A 173 -2.04 -7.73 -5.90
C GLN A 173 -1.28 -9.01 -5.51
N LEU A 174 -0.01 -8.90 -5.11
CA LEU A 174 0.76 -10.04 -4.62
C LEU A 174 0.07 -10.71 -3.43
N LEU A 175 -0.30 -9.92 -2.43
CA LEU A 175 -1.01 -10.43 -1.25
C LEU A 175 -2.33 -11.10 -1.63
N PHE A 176 -3.10 -10.52 -2.54
CA PHE A 176 -4.35 -11.11 -3.04
C PHE A 176 -4.12 -12.50 -3.65
N PHE A 177 -3.13 -12.65 -4.52
CA PHE A 177 -2.82 -13.97 -5.09
C PHE A 177 -2.25 -14.95 -4.08
N CYS A 178 -1.45 -14.50 -3.09
CA CYS A 178 -1.02 -15.34 -1.97
C CYS A 178 -2.23 -15.82 -1.14
N VAL A 179 -3.19 -14.93 -0.84
CA VAL A 179 -4.45 -15.27 -0.17
C VAL A 179 -5.23 -16.32 -0.97
N CYS A 180 -5.34 -16.17 -2.28
CA CYS A 180 -5.97 -17.17 -3.14
C CYS A 180 -5.28 -18.55 -3.04
N CYS A 181 -3.96 -18.58 -2.90
CA CYS A 181 -3.22 -19.84 -2.72
C CYS A 181 -3.50 -20.47 -1.35
N VAL A 182 -3.54 -19.67 -0.28
CA VAL A 182 -3.89 -20.14 1.07
C VAL A 182 -5.32 -20.65 1.13
N ALA A 183 -6.27 -19.94 0.52
CA ALA A 183 -7.67 -20.36 0.47
C ALA A 183 -7.83 -21.73 -0.21
N ARG A 184 -7.07 -22.00 -1.28
CA ARG A 184 -7.00 -23.33 -1.90
C ARG A 184 -6.45 -24.41 -0.97
N GLY A 185 -5.41 -24.08 -0.19
CA GLY A 185 -4.87 -24.98 0.82
C GLY A 185 -5.87 -25.33 1.92
N ASN A 186 -6.88 -24.48 2.14
CA ASN A 186 -7.95 -24.64 3.13
C ASN A 186 -9.27 -25.16 2.53
N GLY A 187 -9.23 -25.79 1.35
CA GLY A 187 -10.37 -26.53 0.80
C GLY A 187 -11.23 -25.81 -0.23
N LEU A 188 -10.95 -24.55 -0.59
CA LEU A 188 -11.65 -23.91 -1.71
C LEU A 188 -11.24 -24.54 -3.05
N THR A 189 -12.23 -24.72 -3.93
CA THR A 189 -12.03 -25.26 -5.28
C THR A 189 -11.32 -24.26 -6.20
N VAL A 190 -10.76 -24.75 -7.31
CA VAL A 190 -10.09 -23.89 -8.30
C VAL A 190 -11.10 -22.93 -8.93
N GLU A 191 -12.31 -23.42 -9.17
CA GLU A 191 -13.40 -22.72 -9.83
C GLU A 191 -13.89 -21.55 -8.98
N GLU A 192 -14.03 -21.74 -7.67
CA GLU A 192 -14.40 -20.67 -6.72
C GLU A 192 -13.33 -19.57 -6.68
N VAL A 193 -12.06 -19.95 -6.57
CA VAL A 193 -10.95 -19.00 -6.53
C VAL A 193 -10.80 -18.28 -7.89
N ASP A 194 -10.88 -19.00 -9.00
CA ASP A 194 -10.86 -18.44 -10.35
C ASP A 194 -12.02 -17.46 -10.56
N ALA A 195 -13.23 -17.75 -10.04
CA ALA A 195 -14.37 -16.84 -10.13
C ALA A 195 -14.13 -15.52 -9.39
N ILE A 196 -13.40 -15.52 -8.27
CA ILE A 196 -13.01 -14.29 -7.55
C ILE A 196 -11.93 -13.53 -8.34
N VAL A 197 -10.89 -14.24 -8.80
CA VAL A 197 -9.78 -13.63 -9.56
C VAL A 197 -10.26 -13.00 -10.86
N LYS A 198 -11.20 -13.65 -11.58
CA LYS A 198 -11.78 -13.11 -12.82
C LYS A 198 -12.42 -11.74 -12.64
N LYS A 199 -12.98 -11.43 -11.46
CA LYS A 199 -13.58 -10.11 -11.17
C LYS A 199 -12.55 -8.99 -11.06
N GLN A 200 -11.27 -9.33 -10.90
CA GLN A 200 -10.17 -8.38 -10.75
C GLN A 200 -9.30 -8.28 -12.02
N LEU A 201 -9.52 -9.13 -13.01
CA LEU A 201 -8.74 -9.15 -14.25
C LEU A 201 -9.53 -8.59 -15.43
N PRO A 202 -8.88 -7.94 -16.40
CA PRO A 202 -9.50 -7.63 -17.69
C PRO A 202 -10.01 -8.91 -18.37
N GLU A 203 -11.12 -8.85 -19.10
CA GLU A 203 -11.73 -10.03 -19.76
C GLU A 203 -10.75 -10.80 -20.64
N ARG A 204 -9.82 -10.09 -21.30
CA ARG A 204 -8.77 -10.66 -22.17
C ARG A 204 -7.78 -11.56 -21.42
N GLU A 205 -7.67 -11.39 -20.11
CA GLU A 205 -6.74 -12.10 -19.23
C GLU A 205 -7.44 -13.13 -18.34
N ALA A 206 -8.77 -13.29 -18.44
CA ALA A 206 -9.59 -14.14 -17.57
C ALA A 206 -9.49 -15.66 -17.85
N SER A 207 -8.43 -16.12 -18.51
CA SER A 207 -8.22 -17.56 -18.79
C SER A 207 -7.70 -18.30 -17.56
N SER A 208 -8.17 -19.54 -17.34
CA SER A 208 -7.72 -20.35 -16.20
C SER A 208 -6.21 -20.62 -16.22
N LYS A 209 -5.63 -20.83 -17.40
CA LYS A 209 -4.18 -20.97 -17.59
C LYS A 209 -3.40 -19.74 -17.12
N TYR A 210 -3.93 -18.54 -17.39
CA TYR A 210 -3.29 -17.30 -16.93
C TYR A 210 -3.38 -17.14 -15.42
N MET A 211 -4.56 -17.34 -14.82
CA MET A 211 -4.74 -17.25 -13.36
C MET A 211 -3.90 -18.27 -12.60
N SER A 212 -3.76 -19.49 -13.12
CA SER A 212 -2.86 -20.51 -12.58
C SER A 212 -1.40 -20.04 -12.57
N ARG A 213 -0.95 -19.37 -13.63
CA ARG A 213 0.39 -18.78 -13.69
C ARG A 213 0.57 -17.63 -12.68
N LEU A 214 -0.44 -16.78 -12.48
CA LEU A 214 -0.35 -15.71 -11.47
C LEU A 214 -0.26 -16.27 -10.04
N ARG A 215 -1.02 -17.33 -9.72
CA ARG A 215 -0.90 -18.01 -8.42
C ARG A 215 0.48 -18.62 -8.21
N ARG A 216 1.06 -19.27 -9.23
CA ARG A 216 2.43 -19.78 -9.17
C ARG A 216 3.44 -18.64 -8.97
N ALA A 217 3.23 -17.50 -9.63
CA ALA A 217 4.02 -16.29 -9.44
C ALA A 217 3.99 -15.76 -8.01
N ALA A 218 2.81 -15.70 -7.41
CA ALA A 218 2.67 -15.28 -6.03
C ALA A 218 3.30 -16.27 -5.04
N GLN A 219 3.13 -17.58 -5.24
CA GLN A 219 3.80 -18.59 -4.41
C GLN A 219 5.32 -18.49 -4.48
N TRP A 220 5.87 -18.41 -5.69
CA TRP A 220 7.31 -18.25 -5.90
C TRP A 220 7.84 -16.98 -5.24
N THR A 221 7.11 -15.86 -5.37
CA THR A 221 7.52 -14.58 -4.76
C THR A 221 7.47 -14.65 -3.24
N ALA A 222 6.46 -15.33 -2.66
CA ALA A 222 6.37 -15.54 -1.22
C ALA A 222 7.54 -16.40 -0.71
N GLN A 223 7.87 -17.49 -1.40
CA GLN A 223 9.04 -18.32 -1.08
C GLN A 223 10.35 -17.51 -1.12
N LEU A 224 10.54 -16.69 -2.16
CA LEU A 224 11.70 -15.81 -2.24
C LEU A 224 11.74 -14.78 -1.09
N ILE A 225 10.59 -14.23 -0.69
CA ILE A 225 10.51 -13.33 0.48
C ILE A 225 10.94 -14.08 1.73
N ASP A 226 10.45 -15.29 1.95
CA ASP A 226 10.77 -16.10 3.14
C ASP A 226 12.28 -16.45 3.17
N GLU A 227 12.85 -16.88 2.05
CA GLU A 227 14.31 -17.12 1.93
C GLU A 227 15.13 -15.86 2.21
N LEU A 228 14.64 -14.70 1.75
CA LEU A 228 15.28 -13.42 2.00
C LEU A 228 15.08 -12.95 3.44
N GLU A 229 14.01 -13.34 4.15
CA GLU A 229 13.80 -12.98 5.54
C GLU A 229 14.86 -13.60 6.45
N ASP A 230 15.34 -14.82 6.14
CA ASP A 230 16.47 -15.42 6.85
C ASP A 230 17.76 -14.61 6.71
N ILE A 231 17.88 -13.87 5.60
CA ILE A 231 19.06 -13.08 5.27
C ILE A 231 18.91 -11.64 5.79
N LEU A 232 17.82 -10.98 5.43
CA LEU A 232 17.55 -9.54 5.59
C LEU A 232 16.60 -9.21 6.76
N GLY A 233 15.99 -10.21 7.39
CA GLY A 233 14.88 -10.04 8.32
C GLY A 233 13.71 -9.28 7.68
N HIS A 234 13.06 -8.42 8.45
CA HIS A 234 11.94 -7.57 8.00
C HIS A 234 12.20 -6.68 6.76
N LEU A 235 13.47 -6.50 6.37
CA LEU A 235 13.81 -5.74 5.16
C LEU A 235 13.46 -6.53 3.89
N ALA A 236 13.37 -7.86 3.95
CA ALA A 236 12.98 -8.69 2.81
C ALA A 236 11.57 -8.33 2.28
N PRO A 237 10.48 -8.41 3.07
CA PRO A 237 9.17 -8.01 2.56
C PRO A 237 9.12 -6.51 2.24
N SER A 238 9.88 -5.70 2.99
CA SER A 238 10.03 -4.27 2.68
C SER A 238 10.66 -4.04 1.31
N LEU A 239 11.56 -4.91 0.82
CA LEU A 239 12.17 -4.77 -0.51
C LEU A 239 11.11 -4.78 -1.60
N PHE A 240 10.19 -5.75 -1.54
CA PHE A 240 9.11 -5.90 -2.52
C PHE A 240 8.10 -4.76 -2.43
N LEU A 241 7.86 -4.25 -1.23
CA LEU A 241 7.02 -3.07 -1.02
C LEU A 241 7.70 -1.79 -1.56
N LEU A 242 8.96 -1.53 -1.20
CA LEU A 242 9.71 -0.30 -1.54
C LEU A 242 10.09 -0.19 -3.01
N LEU A 243 10.36 -1.33 -3.66
CA LEU A 243 10.65 -1.33 -5.09
C LEU A 243 9.36 -1.31 -5.92
N GLY A 244 8.19 -1.33 -5.26
CA GLY A 244 6.90 -1.43 -5.90
C GLY A 244 6.88 -2.63 -6.83
N GLY A 245 7.40 -3.75 -6.32
CA GLY A 245 7.89 -4.88 -7.09
C GLY A 245 7.03 -5.15 -8.30
N PRO A 246 7.64 -5.50 -9.45
CA PRO A 246 7.02 -5.28 -10.75
C PRO A 246 5.63 -5.92 -10.82
N ALA A 247 4.72 -5.32 -11.59
CA ALA A 247 3.32 -5.79 -11.68
C ALA A 247 3.26 -7.32 -11.81
N MET A 248 2.23 -7.98 -11.29
CA MET A 248 2.18 -9.46 -11.19
C MET A 248 2.53 -10.20 -12.49
N LYS A 249 2.25 -9.57 -13.63
CA LYS A 249 2.62 -10.03 -14.99
C LYS A 249 4.12 -10.27 -15.19
N THR A 250 4.97 -9.55 -14.45
CA THR A 250 6.45 -9.65 -14.49
C THR A 250 6.95 -10.81 -13.64
N TYR A 251 6.38 -11.02 -12.45
CA TYR A 251 6.72 -12.20 -11.63
C TYR A 251 6.41 -13.51 -12.36
N ARG A 252 5.35 -13.53 -13.16
CA ARG A 252 5.05 -14.65 -14.05
C ARG A 252 6.22 -15.00 -14.98
N GLU A 253 6.96 -14.01 -15.48
CA GLU A 253 8.10 -14.23 -16.36
C GLU A 253 9.31 -14.81 -15.60
N TYR A 254 9.42 -14.53 -14.31
CA TYR A 254 10.43 -15.15 -13.44
C TYR A 254 10.10 -16.62 -13.13
N THR A 255 8.83 -16.95 -12.92
CA THR A 255 8.42 -18.31 -12.50
C THR A 255 8.48 -19.40 -13.55
N THR A 256 8.75 -19.05 -14.81
CA THR A 256 9.05 -20.07 -15.82
C THR A 256 10.41 -20.73 -15.59
N TRP A 257 11.22 -20.23 -14.65
CA TRP A 257 12.62 -20.61 -14.48
C TRP A 257 12.91 -20.87 -12.98
N ALA A 258 13.04 -22.15 -12.62
CA ALA A 258 13.19 -22.56 -11.21
C ALA A 258 14.50 -22.04 -10.56
N GLU A 259 15.57 -21.93 -11.34
CA GLU A 259 16.89 -21.47 -10.89
C GLU A 259 16.93 -19.98 -10.54
N THR A 260 15.93 -19.20 -10.96
CA THR A 260 15.90 -17.73 -10.81
C THR A 260 15.72 -17.30 -9.36
N ALA A 261 15.02 -18.06 -8.52
CA ALA A 261 14.85 -17.71 -7.09
C ALA A 261 16.19 -17.77 -6.36
N GLU A 262 16.88 -18.92 -6.44
CA GLU A 262 18.18 -19.10 -5.81
C GLU A 262 19.22 -18.10 -6.33
N TYR A 263 19.20 -17.82 -7.63
CA TYR A 263 20.04 -16.80 -8.24
C TYR A 263 19.73 -15.41 -7.66
N LEU A 264 18.46 -14.98 -7.66
CA LEU A 264 18.05 -13.70 -7.10
C LEU A 264 18.40 -13.57 -5.62
N ALA A 265 18.11 -14.60 -4.81
CA ALA A 265 18.42 -14.62 -3.39
C ALA A 265 19.93 -14.45 -3.16
N ARG A 266 20.75 -15.16 -3.93
CA ARG A 266 22.22 -15.07 -3.89
C ARG A 266 22.73 -13.68 -4.26
N GLU A 267 22.22 -13.10 -5.34
CA GLU A 267 22.62 -11.77 -5.81
C GLU A 267 22.19 -10.66 -4.84
N ILE A 268 20.97 -10.74 -4.31
CA ILE A 268 20.47 -9.81 -3.29
C ILE A 268 21.33 -9.92 -2.03
N LYS A 269 21.64 -11.15 -1.58
CA LYS A 269 22.52 -11.39 -0.43
C LYS A 269 23.91 -10.80 -0.65
N ALA A 270 24.50 -11.00 -1.82
CA ALA A 270 25.80 -10.45 -2.16
C ALA A 270 25.80 -8.91 -2.09
N LYS A 271 24.78 -8.27 -2.67
CA LYS A 271 24.61 -6.81 -2.70
C LYS A 271 24.30 -6.20 -1.34
N THR A 272 23.59 -6.92 -0.47
CA THR A 272 23.12 -6.40 0.83
C THR A 272 23.99 -6.83 2.01
N LYS A 273 25.00 -7.68 1.79
CA LYS A 273 25.97 -8.15 2.81
C LYS A 273 26.49 -7.06 3.74
N PRO A 274 26.84 -5.83 3.29
CA PRO A 274 27.31 -4.77 4.19
C PRO A 274 26.27 -4.33 5.24
N LEU A 275 24.97 -4.45 4.94
CA LEU A 275 23.88 -4.07 5.83
C LEU A 275 23.66 -5.12 6.93
N LEU A 276 23.93 -6.39 6.63
CA LEU A 276 23.77 -7.52 7.56
C LEU A 276 24.73 -7.46 8.74
N LEU A 277 25.85 -6.74 8.61
CA LEU A 277 26.83 -6.56 9.66
C LEU A 277 26.34 -5.63 10.79
N LYS A 278 25.20 -4.95 10.62
CA LYS A 278 24.60 -4.10 11.65
C LYS A 278 23.16 -4.55 11.92
N PRO A 279 22.86 -5.18 13.06
CA PRO A 279 21.50 -5.58 13.37
C PRO A 279 20.60 -4.33 13.42
N PRO A 280 19.43 -4.33 12.74
CA PRO A 280 18.56 -3.17 12.79
C PRO A 280 17.86 -3.04 14.17
N ASP A 281 18.21 -2.02 14.96
CA ASP A 281 17.70 -1.80 16.33
C ASP A 281 16.23 -1.33 16.45
N GLU A 282 15.47 -1.25 15.36
CA GLU A 282 14.14 -0.65 15.37
C GLU A 282 13.03 -1.71 15.59
N ALA A 283 11.95 -1.33 16.29
CA ALA A 283 10.74 -2.14 16.43
C ALA A 283 10.07 -2.32 15.06
N ARG A 284 9.83 -3.57 14.65
CA ARG A 284 9.50 -3.89 13.26
C ARG A 284 8.05 -4.37 13.11
N VAL A 285 7.29 -3.67 12.29
CA VAL A 285 6.08 -4.23 11.68
C VAL A 285 6.54 -5.09 10.51
N SER A 286 6.25 -6.38 10.55
CA SER A 286 6.52 -7.26 9.40
C SER A 286 5.48 -7.01 8.31
N PHE A 287 5.95 -6.89 7.07
CA PHE A 287 5.10 -6.90 5.89
C PHE A 287 5.09 -8.27 5.19
N SER A 288 5.63 -9.32 5.83
CA SER A 288 5.61 -10.69 5.30
C SER A 288 4.20 -11.06 4.83
N PRO A 289 4.05 -11.62 3.62
CA PRO A 289 2.77 -12.14 3.17
C PRO A 289 2.15 -13.11 4.19
N ALA A 290 2.94 -14.01 4.78
CA ALA A 290 2.45 -14.96 5.79
C ALA A 290 1.86 -14.24 7.01
N PHE A 291 2.57 -13.23 7.52
CA PHE A 291 2.10 -12.42 8.65
C PHE A 291 0.83 -11.64 8.31
N LEU A 292 0.80 -10.96 7.17
CA LEU A 292 -0.35 -10.15 6.74
C LEU A 292 -1.58 -11.01 6.50
N ILE A 293 -1.41 -12.19 5.90
CA ILE A 293 -2.50 -13.15 5.67
C ILE A 293 -3.05 -13.64 7.00
N ALA A 294 -2.19 -14.12 7.91
CA ALA A 294 -2.60 -14.55 9.25
C ALA A 294 -3.32 -13.44 10.04
N TYR A 295 -2.94 -12.18 9.83
CA TYR A 295 -3.58 -11.04 10.47
C TYR A 295 -4.97 -10.70 9.91
N VAL A 296 -5.23 -10.99 8.63
CA VAL A 296 -6.48 -10.63 7.93
C VAL A 296 -7.64 -11.58 8.22
N GLY A 297 -7.40 -12.84 8.58
CA GLY A 297 -8.52 -13.76 8.83
C GLY A 297 -8.17 -15.02 9.61
N PRO A 298 -9.19 -15.67 10.21
CA PRO A 298 -9.04 -16.98 10.81
C PRO A 298 -9.02 -18.02 9.68
N TRP A 299 -7.84 -18.34 9.20
CA TRP A 299 -7.61 -19.52 8.36
C TRP A 299 -7.59 -20.74 9.30
N THR A 300 -8.79 -21.13 9.78
CA THR A 300 -9.03 -22.28 10.65
C THR A 300 -9.78 -23.35 9.91
#